data_AF-A0A3D9V813-F1
#
_entry.id   AF-A0A3D9V813-F1
#
_cell.length_a   1.000
_cell.length_b   1.000
_cell.length_c   1.000
_cell.angle_alpha   90.00
_cell.angle_beta   90.00
_cell.angle_gamma   90.00
#
_symmetry.space_group_name_H-M   'P 1'
#
loop_
_entity.id
_entity.type
_entity.pdbx_description
1 polymer ?
#
loop_
_entity_poly.entity_id
_entity_poly.type
_entity_poly.pdbx_seq_one_letter_code
_entity_poly.pdbx_strand_id
1 'polypeptide(L)'
;MDDTVGMALRRWLTTLVRRDPGPDARTKAEALQLLGGEGCPVCRVAEDAVRRWFHTYENESRSDPRMRERIERSFGFCATHTRHLLDLGASSSWLARWVFADVARAGTAALRVATVPTPEACPACEVAARAVTDTLGTLAVGLVDDEARSLLDAGDGLCVTHGVAVIERSGPVVARAVAEMLESRLGKDPVLARDHLIGLDPDRSRRRRAREERAERVLAAEETSRRRGSAADLVLDWPCCPLCAAADRVEWRYLHWLAGLSRDESAELRAEAMLCPRHLGDLTSFRHVGDLSDRELTDDGLLGSVAAVIDHVAGLWRADLHAFLQRLDASPWAGIVHVQPPRGVESCQLCARKRAAEQREARLLEAIAADPAYDARLSRAHGVCLRHGLTTELPPAWRRLLRARVGLLSFELDEAERKAGWDARWEVRGSEMAAWRRAPTLLDGAVLGPIAPDSDPPPRTSAPPEPPDAL
;
A
#
# COMPACT_ATOMS: atom_id res chain seq x y z
N MET A 1 -50.69 -42.02 -0.85
CA MET A 1 -50.24 -40.78 -0.20
C MET A 1 -49.20 -41.02 0.92
N ASP A 2 -48.80 -42.27 1.21
CA ASP A 2 -47.83 -42.57 2.30
C ASP A 2 -46.35 -42.69 1.87
N ASP A 3 -46.02 -42.92 0.59
CA ASP A 3 -44.61 -43.18 0.20
C ASP A 3 -43.75 -41.91 0.05
N THR A 4 -44.37 -40.73 -0.10
CA THR A 4 -43.65 -39.47 -0.33
C THR A 4 -43.09 -38.87 0.96
N VAL A 5 -43.76 -39.10 2.09
CA VAL A 5 -43.34 -38.62 3.42
C VAL A 5 -42.16 -39.46 3.95
N GLY A 6 -42.16 -40.77 3.69
CA GLY A 6 -41.06 -41.67 4.09
C GLY A 6 -39.73 -41.41 3.35
N MET A 7 -39.79 -41.01 2.08
CA MET A 7 -38.60 -40.65 1.30
C MET A 7 -38.00 -39.30 1.72
N ALA A 8 -38.83 -38.31 2.06
CA ALA A 8 -38.39 -37.03 2.61
C ALA A 8 -37.70 -37.20 3.97
N LEU A 9 -38.25 -38.04 4.85
CA LEU A 9 -37.67 -38.33 6.17
C LEU A 9 -36.34 -39.09 6.09
N ARG A 10 -36.18 -40.04 5.16
CA ARG A 10 -34.91 -40.77 4.95
C ARG A 10 -33.82 -39.90 4.34
N ARG A 11 -34.18 -38.98 3.44
CA ARG A 11 -33.25 -37.96 2.89
C ARG A 11 -32.84 -36.96 3.98
N TRP A 12 -33.75 -36.62 4.88
CA TRP A 12 -33.49 -35.77 6.04
C TRP A 12 -32.57 -36.44 7.08
N LEU A 13 -32.81 -37.72 7.42
CA LEU A 13 -31.95 -38.50 8.32
C LEU A 13 -30.54 -38.76 7.76
N THR A 14 -30.39 -38.91 6.45
CA THR A 14 -29.05 -39.02 5.82
C THR A 14 -28.32 -37.69 5.73
N THR A 15 -29.03 -36.56 5.77
CA THR A 15 -28.44 -35.22 5.83
C THR A 15 -28.04 -34.83 7.26
N LEU A 16 -28.76 -35.31 8.29
CA LEU A 16 -28.43 -35.09 9.70
C LEU A 16 -27.23 -35.89 10.22
N VAL A 17 -26.82 -36.97 9.53
CA VAL A 17 -25.73 -37.86 9.98
C VAL A 17 -24.44 -37.68 9.18
N ARG A 18 -24.46 -36.92 8.07
CA ARG A 18 -23.21 -36.38 7.52
C ARG A 18 -22.78 -35.21 8.38
N ARG A 19 -22.11 -35.51 9.51
CA ARG A 19 -21.08 -34.60 10.01
C ARG A 19 -20.22 -34.28 8.80
N ASP A 20 -20.13 -33.00 8.44
CA ASP A 20 -19.06 -32.58 7.54
C ASP A 20 -17.78 -33.20 8.10
N PRO A 21 -17.04 -33.99 7.30
CA PRO A 21 -15.79 -34.54 7.78
C PRO A 21 -14.98 -33.34 8.25
N GLY A 22 -14.65 -33.34 9.55
CA GLY A 22 -13.80 -32.31 10.12
C GLY A 22 -12.49 -32.21 9.31
N PRO A 23 -11.73 -31.12 9.49
CA PRO A 23 -10.47 -30.95 8.78
C PRO A 23 -9.62 -32.21 8.93
N ASP A 24 -8.95 -32.62 7.86
CA ASP A 24 -7.95 -33.68 7.99
C ASP A 24 -6.87 -33.25 8.99
N ALA A 25 -6.15 -34.24 9.55
CA ALA A 25 -5.18 -33.99 10.61
C ALA A 25 -4.09 -32.98 10.22
N ARG A 26 -3.72 -32.92 8.94
CA ARG A 26 -2.72 -31.97 8.44
C ARG A 26 -3.29 -30.56 8.42
N THR A 27 -4.48 -30.36 7.83
CA THR A 27 -5.16 -29.07 7.78
C THR A 27 -5.41 -28.52 9.19
N LYS A 28 -5.81 -29.38 10.14
CA LYS A 28 -5.94 -29.01 11.56
C LYS A 28 -4.60 -28.53 12.14
N ALA A 29 -3.53 -29.31 11.98
CA ALA A 29 -2.23 -28.97 12.52
C ALA A 29 -1.68 -27.65 11.93
N GLU A 30 -1.85 -27.44 10.63
CA GLU A 30 -1.48 -26.20 9.94
C GLU A 30 -2.27 -25.00 10.49
N ALA A 31 -3.59 -25.14 10.69
CA ALA A 31 -4.40 -24.07 11.27
C ALA A 31 -4.00 -23.71 12.70
N LEU A 32 -3.74 -24.69 13.56
CA LEU A 32 -3.25 -24.47 14.93
C LEU A 32 -1.90 -23.75 14.92
N GLN A 33 -0.97 -24.18 14.05
CA GLN A 33 0.33 -23.53 13.90
C GLN A 33 0.18 -22.08 13.43
N LEU A 34 -0.69 -21.83 12.44
CA LEU A 34 -0.93 -20.49 11.92
C LEU A 34 -1.45 -19.56 13.01
N LEU A 35 -2.43 -20.00 13.80
CA LEU A 35 -3.05 -19.21 14.87
C LEU A 35 -2.09 -18.90 16.03
N GLY A 36 -0.99 -19.64 16.15
CA GLY A 36 0.07 -19.33 17.10
C GLY A 36 0.85 -18.05 16.76
N GLY A 37 1.14 -17.23 17.78
CA GLY A 37 1.93 -16.00 17.67
C GLY A 37 1.12 -14.71 17.61
N GLU A 38 1.81 -13.57 17.69
CA GLU A 38 1.19 -12.24 17.86
C GLU A 38 0.61 -11.66 16.55
N GLY A 39 -0.58 -11.08 16.64
CA GLY A 39 -1.32 -10.42 15.55
C GLY A 39 -2.10 -11.36 14.63
N CYS A 40 -2.50 -10.83 13.46
CA CYS A 40 -3.26 -11.59 12.47
C CYS A 40 -2.36 -12.59 11.71
N PRO A 41 -2.67 -13.91 11.73
CA PRO A 41 -1.86 -14.94 11.05
C PRO A 41 -1.74 -14.74 9.55
N VAL A 42 -2.81 -14.29 8.90
CA VAL A 42 -2.83 -14.07 7.45
C VAL A 42 -1.92 -12.90 7.06
N CYS A 43 -1.91 -11.80 7.85
CA CYS A 43 -0.97 -10.70 7.59
C CYS A 43 0.48 -11.12 7.82
N ARG A 44 0.76 -11.89 8.89
CA ARG A 44 2.12 -12.38 9.18
C ARG A 44 2.67 -13.23 8.04
N VAL A 45 1.86 -14.19 7.56
CA VAL A 45 2.27 -15.08 6.45
C VAL A 45 2.49 -14.28 5.16
N ALA A 46 1.66 -13.28 4.88
CA ALA A 46 1.85 -12.41 3.72
C ALA A 46 3.17 -11.62 3.80
N GLU A 47 3.49 -11.03 4.95
CA GLU A 47 4.76 -10.31 5.14
C GLU A 47 5.97 -11.26 5.04
N ASP A 48 5.90 -12.43 5.69
CA ASP A 48 6.96 -13.42 5.61
C ASP A 48 7.18 -13.92 4.18
N ALA A 49 6.11 -14.12 3.40
CA ALA A 49 6.19 -14.49 1.99
C ALA A 49 6.91 -13.41 1.17
N VAL A 50 6.62 -12.12 1.39
CA VAL A 50 7.32 -11.01 0.74
C VAL A 50 8.79 -10.96 1.15
N ARG A 51 9.10 -11.12 2.44
CA ARG A 51 10.49 -11.13 2.95
C ARG A 51 11.29 -12.26 2.33
N ARG A 52 10.76 -13.50 2.32
CA ARG A 52 11.39 -14.65 1.68
C ARG A 52 11.56 -14.43 0.18
N TRP A 53 10.56 -13.85 -0.47
CA TRP A 53 10.64 -13.53 -1.89
C TRP A 53 11.77 -12.54 -2.22
N PHE A 54 11.93 -11.46 -1.45
CA PHE A 54 13.04 -10.52 -1.65
C PHE A 54 14.40 -11.16 -1.41
N HIS A 55 14.52 -12.04 -0.41
CA HIS A 55 15.73 -12.81 -0.17
C HIS A 55 16.09 -13.72 -1.35
N THR A 56 15.12 -14.47 -1.89
CA THR A 56 15.33 -15.31 -3.09
C THR A 56 15.57 -14.46 -4.35
N TYR A 57 14.94 -13.28 -4.45
CA TYR A 57 15.17 -12.35 -5.56
C TYR A 57 16.61 -11.85 -5.58
N GLU A 58 17.10 -11.36 -4.45
CA GLU A 58 18.47 -10.84 -4.29
C GLU A 58 19.52 -11.91 -4.61
N ASN A 59 19.33 -13.13 -4.08
CA ASN A 59 20.36 -14.16 -4.12
C ASN A 59 20.30 -15.08 -5.35
N GLU A 60 19.11 -15.33 -5.91
CA GLU A 60 18.92 -16.41 -6.90
C GLU A 60 18.29 -15.94 -8.20
N SER A 61 17.20 -15.18 -8.13
CA SER A 61 16.32 -14.97 -9.31
C SER A 61 16.46 -13.61 -9.99
N ARG A 62 17.31 -12.69 -9.52
CA ARG A 62 17.51 -11.38 -10.16
C ARG A 62 18.00 -11.45 -11.61
N SER A 63 18.79 -12.47 -11.96
CA SER A 63 19.32 -12.67 -13.31
C SER A 63 18.47 -13.63 -14.14
N ASP A 64 17.40 -14.21 -13.58
CA ASP A 64 16.48 -15.07 -14.31
C ASP A 64 15.73 -14.24 -15.36
N PRO A 65 15.83 -14.57 -16.66
CA PRO A 65 15.11 -13.87 -17.73
C PRO A 65 13.60 -13.78 -17.49
N ARG A 66 12.98 -14.80 -16.90
CA ARG A 66 11.54 -14.79 -16.61
C ARG A 66 11.18 -13.80 -15.52
N MET A 67 12.04 -13.63 -14.53
CA MET A 67 11.82 -12.63 -13.48
C MET A 67 11.98 -11.22 -14.06
N ARG A 68 12.98 -10.99 -14.91
CA ARG A 68 13.19 -9.69 -15.58
C ARG A 68 11.98 -9.32 -16.45
N GLU A 69 11.48 -10.24 -17.26
CA GLU A 69 10.26 -10.01 -18.05
C GLU A 69 9.06 -9.61 -17.17
N ARG A 70 8.88 -10.26 -16.01
CA ARG A 70 7.80 -9.89 -15.06
C ARG A 70 8.00 -8.49 -14.47
N ILE A 71 9.24 -8.09 -14.19
CA ILE A 71 9.55 -6.73 -13.72
C ILE A 71 9.28 -5.70 -14.82
N GLU A 72 9.64 -5.99 -16.06
CA GLU A 72 9.38 -5.12 -17.20
C GLU A 72 7.87 -4.94 -17.45
N ARG A 73 7.08 -6.03 -17.47
CA ARG A 73 5.62 -6.00 -17.69
C ARG A 73 4.84 -5.32 -16.57
N SER A 74 5.33 -5.40 -15.33
CA SER A 74 4.76 -4.68 -14.18
C SER A 74 5.23 -3.22 -14.07
N PHE A 75 6.18 -2.83 -14.91
CA PHE A 75 6.92 -1.58 -14.81
C PHE A 75 7.49 -1.37 -13.40
N GLY A 76 8.06 -2.44 -12.85
CA GLY A 76 8.71 -2.46 -11.55
C GLY A 76 7.81 -2.87 -10.41
N PHE A 77 8.31 -2.68 -9.20
CA PHE A 77 7.54 -2.93 -7.99
C PHE A 77 6.50 -1.82 -7.75
N CYS A 78 5.46 -2.15 -6.98
CA CYS A 78 4.55 -1.13 -6.46
C CYS A 78 5.29 -0.22 -5.48
N ALA A 79 4.76 0.97 -5.19
CA ALA A 79 5.41 1.94 -4.31
C ALA A 79 5.86 1.35 -2.96
N THR A 80 5.03 0.49 -2.34
CA THR A 80 5.35 -0.24 -1.12
C THR A 80 6.58 -1.14 -1.27
N HIS A 81 6.61 -1.98 -2.30
CA HIS A 81 7.70 -2.92 -2.52
C HIS A 81 8.97 -2.25 -3.08
N THR A 82 8.85 -1.11 -3.76
CA THR A 82 10.01 -0.28 -4.10
C THR A 82 10.64 0.32 -2.84
N ARG A 83 9.86 0.80 -1.85
CA ARG A 83 10.44 1.24 -0.57
C ARG A 83 11.10 0.08 0.19
N HIS A 84 10.53 -1.12 0.12
CA HIS A 84 11.18 -2.32 0.67
C HIS A 84 12.53 -2.57 0.00
N LEU A 85 12.60 -2.55 -1.34
CA LEU A 85 13.83 -2.69 -2.11
C LEU A 85 14.90 -1.66 -1.69
N LEU A 86 14.50 -0.40 -1.52
CA LEU A 86 15.40 0.67 -1.10
C LEU A 86 15.93 0.49 0.33
N ASP A 87 15.20 -0.23 1.18
CA ASP A 87 15.57 -0.52 2.56
C ASP A 87 16.45 -1.77 2.73
N LEU A 88 16.83 -2.48 1.66
CA LEU A 88 17.71 -3.68 1.71
C LEU A 88 19.17 -3.37 2.08
N GLY A 89 19.46 -2.21 2.68
CA GLY A 89 20.78 -1.84 3.18
C GLY A 89 21.83 -1.75 2.09
N ALA A 90 22.98 -2.41 2.29
CA ALA A 90 24.12 -2.36 1.37
C ALA A 90 23.76 -2.80 -0.06
N SER A 91 22.78 -3.69 -0.21
CA SER A 91 22.38 -4.22 -1.51
C SER A 91 21.49 -3.31 -2.33
N SER A 92 20.87 -2.31 -1.70
CA SER A 92 19.95 -1.36 -2.35
C SER A 92 20.59 -0.69 -3.58
N SER A 93 21.83 -0.21 -3.46
CA SER A 93 22.47 0.62 -4.48
C SER A 93 22.75 -0.10 -5.81
N TRP A 94 22.93 -1.42 -5.78
CA TRP A 94 23.18 -2.22 -6.98
C TRP A 94 21.91 -2.91 -7.47
N LEU A 95 21.08 -3.48 -6.59
CA LEU A 95 19.79 -4.08 -6.98
C LEU A 95 18.83 -3.05 -7.56
N ALA A 96 18.69 -1.88 -6.91
CA ALA A 96 17.79 -0.84 -7.37
C ALA A 96 18.19 -0.31 -8.74
N ARG A 97 19.50 -0.19 -9.01
CA ARG A 97 20.00 0.22 -10.33
C ARG A 97 19.55 -0.73 -11.43
N TRP A 98 19.67 -2.03 -11.22
CA TRP A 98 19.27 -3.06 -12.19
C TRP A 98 17.76 -3.05 -12.43
N VAL A 99 16.97 -3.08 -11.34
CA VAL A 99 15.50 -3.02 -11.42
C VAL A 99 15.07 -1.75 -12.16
N PHE A 100 15.61 -0.60 -11.81
CA PHE A 100 15.22 0.66 -12.44
C PHE A 100 15.69 0.76 -13.90
N ALA A 101 16.80 0.14 -14.28
CA ALA A 101 17.23 0.07 -15.68
C ALA A 101 16.23 -0.74 -16.52
N ASP A 102 15.85 -1.94 -16.07
CA ASP A 102 14.81 -2.75 -16.73
C ASP A 102 13.50 -1.97 -16.87
N VAL A 103 13.05 -1.30 -15.81
CA VAL A 103 11.82 -0.51 -15.83
C VAL A 103 11.91 0.72 -16.73
N ALA A 104 13.05 1.43 -16.75
CA ALA A 104 13.24 2.60 -17.60
C ALA A 104 13.32 2.23 -19.10
N ARG A 105 13.93 1.08 -19.42
CA ARG A 105 13.94 0.52 -20.77
C ARG A 105 12.53 0.14 -21.23
N ALA A 106 11.81 -0.63 -20.40
CA ALA A 106 10.41 -1.00 -20.67
C ALA A 106 9.52 0.23 -20.82
N GLY A 107 9.66 1.22 -19.93
CA GLY A 107 8.94 2.49 -19.98
C GLY A 107 9.24 3.29 -21.25
N THR A 108 10.50 3.35 -21.67
CA THR A 108 10.90 4.01 -22.93
C THR A 108 10.25 3.35 -24.15
N ALA A 109 10.19 2.01 -24.18
CA ALA A 109 9.53 1.26 -25.25
C ALA A 109 8.00 1.50 -25.22
N ALA A 110 7.38 1.42 -24.06
CA ALA A 110 5.94 1.63 -23.86
C ALA A 110 5.46 3.04 -24.27
N LEU A 111 6.28 4.07 -24.05
CA LEU A 111 5.96 5.45 -24.42
C LEU A 111 6.19 5.77 -25.92
N ARG A 112 6.71 4.81 -26.70
CA ARG A 112 6.92 4.95 -28.15
C ARG A 112 5.77 4.39 -28.99
N VAL A 113 5.00 3.46 -28.43
CA VAL A 113 3.86 2.85 -29.12
C VAL A 113 2.61 3.71 -29.01
N ALA A 114 1.69 3.54 -29.97
CA ALA A 114 0.44 4.30 -29.99
C ALA A 114 -0.47 3.94 -28.79
N THR A 115 -0.54 2.65 -28.48
CA THR A 115 -1.32 2.11 -27.37
C THR A 115 -0.41 1.81 -26.19
N VAL A 116 -0.57 2.59 -25.12
CA VAL A 116 0.24 2.43 -23.90
C VAL A 116 -0.22 1.16 -23.17
N PRO A 117 0.69 0.24 -22.82
CA PRO A 117 0.35 -0.99 -22.11
C PRO A 117 -0.09 -0.69 -20.68
N THR A 118 -1.07 -1.45 -20.20
CA THR A 118 -1.47 -1.44 -18.79
C THR A 118 -0.44 -2.22 -17.96
N PRO A 119 0.11 -1.64 -16.88
CA PRO A 119 1.03 -2.36 -16.00
C PRO A 119 0.40 -3.60 -15.38
N GLU A 120 1.14 -4.72 -15.39
CA GLU A 120 0.77 -5.93 -14.66
C GLU A 120 0.98 -5.77 -13.14
N ALA A 121 0.48 -6.76 -12.39
CA ALA A 121 0.65 -6.79 -10.94
C ALA A 121 2.13 -6.91 -10.55
N CYS A 122 2.49 -6.24 -9.45
CA CYS A 122 3.82 -6.33 -8.88
C CYS A 122 4.14 -7.79 -8.47
N PRO A 123 5.28 -8.37 -8.89
CA PRO A 123 5.63 -9.76 -8.58
C PRO A 123 5.61 -10.11 -7.09
N ALA A 124 6.06 -9.20 -6.23
CA ALA A 124 6.03 -9.37 -4.77
C ALA A 124 4.59 -9.33 -4.22
N CYS A 125 3.72 -8.46 -4.77
CA CYS A 125 2.30 -8.45 -4.41
C CYS A 125 1.61 -9.77 -4.79
N GLU A 126 1.96 -10.36 -5.93
CA GLU A 126 1.37 -11.64 -6.33
C GLU A 126 1.77 -12.80 -5.39
N VAL A 127 3.00 -12.79 -4.88
CA VAL A 127 3.44 -13.79 -3.89
C VAL A 127 2.71 -13.60 -2.57
N ALA A 128 2.57 -12.36 -2.10
CA ALA A 128 1.76 -12.05 -0.92
C ALA A 128 0.30 -12.50 -1.10
N ALA A 129 -0.32 -12.19 -2.24
CA ALA A 129 -1.72 -12.53 -2.52
C ALA A 129 -1.95 -14.05 -2.57
N ARG A 130 -1.01 -14.81 -3.14
CA ARG A 130 -1.04 -16.28 -3.09
C ARG A 130 -0.96 -16.81 -1.67
N ALA A 131 0.01 -16.32 -0.88
CA ALA A 131 0.17 -16.72 0.51
C ALA A 131 -1.08 -16.39 1.36
N VAL A 132 -1.70 -15.23 1.15
CA VAL A 132 -2.99 -14.85 1.76
C VAL A 132 -4.08 -15.85 1.36
N THR A 133 -4.22 -16.15 0.08
CA THR A 133 -5.27 -17.05 -0.43
C THR A 133 -5.14 -18.45 0.16
N ASP A 134 -3.93 -19.01 0.16
CA ASP A 134 -3.66 -20.34 0.71
C ASP A 134 -3.96 -20.37 2.21
N THR A 135 -3.50 -19.36 2.96
CA THR A 135 -3.74 -19.26 4.41
C THR A 135 -5.23 -19.13 4.74
N LEU A 136 -5.98 -18.32 3.97
CA LEU A 136 -7.43 -18.19 4.15
C LEU A 136 -8.14 -19.52 3.89
N GLY A 137 -7.70 -20.30 2.89
CA GLY A 137 -8.21 -21.64 2.63
C GLY A 137 -7.98 -22.59 3.80
N THR A 138 -6.74 -22.64 4.31
CA THR A 138 -6.40 -23.45 5.50
C THR A 138 -7.23 -23.04 6.72
N LEU A 139 -7.38 -21.74 6.99
CA LEU A 139 -8.15 -21.27 8.16
C LEU A 139 -9.66 -21.53 8.00
N ALA A 140 -10.23 -21.34 6.81
CA ALA A 140 -11.65 -21.57 6.57
C ALA A 140 -12.08 -23.02 6.84
N VAL A 141 -11.18 -23.98 6.54
CA VAL A 141 -11.40 -25.42 6.80
C VAL A 141 -10.97 -25.80 8.22
N GLY A 142 -9.82 -25.33 8.68
CA GLY A 142 -9.25 -25.69 9.98
C GLY A 142 -10.04 -25.17 11.18
N LEU A 143 -10.68 -23.99 11.07
CA LEU A 143 -11.52 -23.41 12.12
C LEU A 143 -12.85 -24.15 12.33
N VAL A 144 -13.14 -25.21 11.56
CA VAL A 144 -14.25 -26.12 11.91
C VAL A 144 -13.96 -26.88 13.21
N ASP A 145 -12.67 -27.09 13.53
CA ASP A 145 -12.23 -27.74 14.77
C ASP A 145 -12.34 -26.81 15.99
N ASP A 146 -12.83 -27.35 17.12
CA ASP A 146 -13.09 -26.59 18.35
C ASP A 146 -11.81 -26.06 19.02
N GLU A 147 -10.70 -26.80 18.91
CA GLU A 147 -9.41 -26.40 19.48
C GLU A 147 -8.87 -25.19 18.71
N ALA A 148 -8.96 -25.22 17.38
CA ALA A 148 -8.57 -24.09 16.54
C ALA A 148 -9.42 -22.84 16.83
N ARG A 149 -10.73 -22.98 17.03
CA ARG A 149 -11.58 -21.85 17.42
C ARG A 149 -11.28 -21.31 18.81
N SER A 150 -11.00 -22.19 19.77
CA SER A 150 -10.60 -21.78 21.12
C SER A 150 -9.28 -21.01 21.09
N LEU A 151 -8.32 -21.43 20.25
CA LEU A 151 -7.05 -20.73 20.07
C LEU A 151 -7.23 -19.38 19.36
N LEU A 152 -8.11 -19.30 18.36
CA LEU A 152 -8.47 -18.04 17.69
C LEU A 152 -9.03 -17.03 18.70
N ASP A 153 -9.95 -17.46 19.57
CA ASP A 153 -10.58 -16.58 20.56
C ASP A 153 -9.64 -16.20 21.70
N ALA A 154 -8.75 -17.11 22.13
CA ALA A 154 -7.77 -16.81 23.18
C ALA A 154 -6.63 -15.88 22.72
N GLY A 155 -6.27 -15.91 21.43
CA GLY A 155 -5.18 -15.12 20.86
C GLY A 155 -5.57 -13.72 20.37
N ASP A 156 -4.72 -13.16 19.51
CA ASP A 156 -4.91 -11.84 18.87
C ASP A 156 -5.89 -11.88 17.68
N GLY A 157 -6.42 -13.06 17.33
CA GLY A 157 -7.46 -13.20 16.32
C GLY A 157 -7.08 -12.80 14.90
N LEU A 158 -8.08 -12.36 14.14
CA LEU A 158 -7.93 -11.88 12.76
C LEU A 158 -8.15 -10.37 12.71
N CYS A 159 -7.43 -9.68 11.80
CA CYS A 159 -7.85 -8.33 11.44
C CYS A 159 -9.17 -8.39 10.67
N VAL A 160 -9.94 -7.30 10.67
CA VAL A 160 -11.27 -7.24 10.06
C VAL A 160 -11.23 -7.65 8.58
N THR A 161 -10.24 -7.19 7.82
CA THR A 161 -10.08 -7.56 6.41
C THR A 161 -9.98 -9.07 6.20
N HIS A 162 -9.16 -9.76 7.00
CA HIS A 162 -8.99 -11.20 6.85
C HIS A 162 -10.10 -12.01 7.55
N GLY A 163 -10.70 -11.49 8.62
CA GLY A 163 -11.84 -12.11 9.27
C GLY A 163 -13.07 -12.14 8.36
N VAL A 164 -13.38 -11.04 7.67
CA VAL A 164 -14.42 -11.03 6.63
C VAL A 164 -14.09 -12.01 5.50
N ALA A 165 -12.84 -12.06 5.05
CA ALA A 165 -12.44 -13.02 4.03
C ALA A 165 -12.60 -14.48 4.48
N VAL A 166 -12.38 -14.80 5.76
CA VAL A 166 -12.66 -16.13 6.32
C VAL A 166 -14.18 -16.38 6.40
N ILE A 167 -14.97 -15.39 6.83
CA ILE A 167 -16.45 -15.48 6.87
C ILE A 167 -17.01 -15.83 5.48
N GLU A 168 -16.53 -15.17 4.43
CA GLU A 168 -16.94 -15.41 3.04
C GLU A 168 -16.62 -16.82 2.51
N ARG A 169 -15.62 -17.49 3.08
CA ARG A 169 -15.07 -18.77 2.59
C ARG A 169 -15.47 -19.96 3.44
N SER A 170 -16.23 -19.75 4.51
CA SER A 170 -16.48 -20.76 5.54
C SER A 170 -17.97 -21.02 5.77
N GLY A 171 -18.27 -22.03 6.59
CA GLY A 171 -19.64 -22.40 6.99
C GLY A 171 -20.17 -21.59 8.19
N PRO A 172 -21.48 -21.70 8.51
CA PRO A 172 -22.18 -20.93 9.57
C PRO A 172 -21.46 -20.93 10.91
N VAL A 173 -20.89 -22.08 11.26
CA VAL A 173 -20.18 -22.30 12.52
C VAL A 173 -18.91 -21.44 12.63
N VAL A 174 -18.10 -21.42 11.56
CA VAL A 174 -16.84 -20.66 11.52
C VAL A 174 -17.13 -19.18 11.36
N ALA A 175 -18.04 -18.81 10.46
CA ALA A 175 -18.39 -17.41 10.23
C ALA A 175 -18.93 -16.74 11.49
N ARG A 176 -19.79 -17.43 12.26
CA ARG A 176 -20.27 -16.94 13.56
C ARG A 176 -19.11 -16.71 14.52
N ALA A 177 -18.26 -17.71 14.73
CA ALA A 177 -17.14 -17.60 15.65
C ALA A 177 -16.19 -16.44 15.30
N VAL A 178 -15.88 -16.25 14.02
CA VAL A 178 -15.06 -15.13 13.56
C VAL A 178 -15.78 -13.78 13.74
N ALA A 179 -17.08 -13.70 13.45
CA ALA A 179 -17.83 -12.46 13.60
C ALA A 179 -18.00 -12.05 15.07
N GLU A 180 -18.29 -13.01 15.97
CA GLU A 180 -18.36 -12.79 17.43
C GLU A 180 -17.00 -12.33 17.99
N MET A 181 -15.91 -12.97 17.56
CA MET A 181 -14.56 -12.54 17.90
C MET A 181 -14.30 -11.11 17.45
N LEU A 182 -14.55 -10.77 16.18
CA LEU A 182 -14.34 -9.39 15.69
C LEU A 182 -15.21 -8.36 16.43
N GLU A 183 -16.50 -8.65 16.64
CA GLU A 183 -17.43 -7.74 17.34
C GLU A 183 -16.96 -7.46 18.77
N SER A 184 -16.52 -8.50 19.48
CA SER A 184 -15.95 -8.41 20.83
C SER A 184 -14.69 -7.56 20.85
N ARG A 185 -13.73 -7.84 19.95
CA ARG A 185 -12.42 -7.15 19.92
C ARG A 185 -12.55 -5.67 19.54
N LEU A 186 -13.42 -5.35 18.58
CA LEU A 186 -13.70 -3.97 18.18
C LEU A 186 -14.46 -3.18 19.26
N GLY A 187 -15.11 -3.87 20.21
CA GLY A 187 -15.93 -3.23 21.25
C GLY A 187 -15.21 -2.97 22.57
N LYS A 188 -13.98 -3.46 22.72
CA LYS A 188 -13.27 -3.43 24.00
C LYS A 188 -12.68 -2.07 24.33
N ASP A 189 -11.78 -1.59 23.47
CA ASP A 189 -11.07 -0.31 23.63
C ASP A 189 -10.50 0.14 22.26
N PRO A 190 -10.16 1.44 22.10
CA PRO A 190 -9.69 1.96 20.82
C PRO A 190 -8.35 1.36 20.35
N VAL A 191 -7.48 0.91 21.25
CA VAL A 191 -6.16 0.36 20.90
C VAL A 191 -6.31 -1.02 20.30
N LEU A 192 -7.11 -1.88 20.94
CA LEU A 192 -7.41 -3.20 20.40
C LEU A 192 -8.21 -3.06 19.10
N ALA A 193 -9.21 -2.18 19.06
CA ALA A 193 -9.97 -1.93 17.84
C ALA A 193 -9.06 -1.48 16.68
N ARG A 194 -8.11 -0.57 16.94
CA ARG A 194 -7.09 -0.14 15.97
C ARG A 194 -6.34 -1.33 15.38
N ASP A 195 -5.85 -2.25 16.22
CA ASP A 195 -5.01 -3.36 15.78
C ASP A 195 -5.77 -4.34 14.88
N HIS A 196 -7.05 -4.57 15.18
CA HIS A 196 -7.92 -5.37 14.33
C HIS A 196 -8.41 -4.64 13.07
N LEU A 197 -8.64 -3.33 13.12
CA LEU A 197 -9.07 -2.55 11.95
C LEU A 197 -7.95 -2.39 10.92
N ILE A 198 -6.72 -2.14 11.38
CA ILE A 198 -5.57 -1.89 10.50
C ILE A 198 -4.93 -3.21 10.06
N GLY A 199 -4.78 -4.16 10.99
CA GLY A 199 -3.90 -5.30 10.82
C GLY A 199 -2.43 -4.89 10.74
N LEU A 200 -1.61 -5.78 10.19
CA LEU A 200 -0.19 -5.53 9.98
C LEU A 200 0.04 -4.85 8.64
N ASP A 201 0.62 -3.65 8.69
CA ASP A 201 1.03 -2.86 7.54
C ASP A 201 2.54 -2.56 7.65
N PRO A 202 3.41 -3.35 6.99
CA PRO A 202 4.85 -3.19 7.10
C PRO A 202 5.35 -1.89 6.45
N ASP A 203 4.52 -1.24 5.62
CA ASP A 203 4.86 0.00 4.94
C ASP A 203 4.44 1.24 5.73
N ARG A 204 3.61 1.10 6.77
CA ARG A 204 3.14 2.19 7.63
C ARG A 204 4.28 3.06 8.14
N SER A 205 5.30 2.46 8.75
CA SER A 205 6.45 3.18 9.31
C SER A 205 7.25 3.93 8.22
N ARG A 206 7.33 3.36 7.01
CA ARG A 206 8.01 3.98 5.87
C ARG A 206 7.25 5.20 5.38
N ARG A 207 5.92 5.07 5.22
CA ARG A 207 5.05 6.19 4.84
C ARG A 207 5.06 7.29 5.90
N ARG A 208 5.04 6.94 7.20
CA ARG A 208 5.17 7.89 8.30
C ARG A 208 6.46 8.70 8.19
N ARG A 209 7.62 8.04 8.17
CA ARG A 209 8.93 8.73 8.07
C ARG A 209 8.96 9.68 6.89
N ALA A 210 8.52 9.18 5.73
CA ALA A 210 8.52 9.97 4.54
C ALA A 210 7.58 11.18 4.66
N ARG A 211 6.37 11.04 5.24
CA ARG A 211 5.48 12.20 5.51
C ARG A 211 6.09 13.23 6.44
N GLU A 212 6.76 12.80 7.51
CA GLU A 212 7.39 13.71 8.48
C GLU A 212 8.51 14.53 7.81
N GLU A 213 9.38 13.89 7.04
CA GLU A 213 10.42 14.56 6.24
C GLU A 213 9.82 15.50 5.17
N ARG A 214 8.61 15.19 4.66
CA ARG A 214 7.91 15.94 3.60
C ARG A 214 7.16 17.16 4.11
N ALA A 215 6.65 17.14 5.34
CA ALA A 215 5.63 18.07 5.82
C ALA A 215 6.07 19.54 5.66
N GLU A 216 7.26 19.88 6.13
CA GLU A 216 7.82 21.24 6.05
C GLU A 216 8.01 21.70 4.59
N ARG A 217 8.56 20.83 3.74
CA ARG A 217 8.81 21.13 2.32
C ARG A 217 7.51 21.37 1.56
N VAL A 218 6.50 20.53 1.80
CA VAL A 218 5.18 20.68 1.20
C VAL A 218 4.57 22.01 1.60
N LEU A 219 4.56 22.33 2.90
CA LEU A 219 4.01 23.59 3.41
C LEU A 219 4.74 24.82 2.83
N ALA A 220 6.07 24.79 2.78
CA ALA A 220 6.88 25.88 2.24
C ALA A 220 6.63 26.13 0.75
N ALA A 221 6.47 25.06 -0.03
CA ALA A 221 6.24 25.18 -1.47
C ALA A 221 4.79 25.60 -1.79
N GLU A 222 3.82 25.21 -0.97
CA GLU A 222 2.45 25.75 -1.05
C GLU A 222 2.40 27.25 -0.71
N GLU A 223 3.09 27.68 0.33
CA GLU A 223 3.22 29.09 0.70
C GLU A 223 3.89 29.90 -0.42
N THR A 224 4.93 29.33 -1.04
CA THR A 224 5.59 29.94 -2.20
C THR A 224 4.64 30.11 -3.38
N SER A 225 3.81 29.10 -3.69
CA SER A 225 2.80 29.20 -4.76
C SER A 225 1.72 30.24 -4.45
N ARG A 226 1.25 30.33 -3.19
CA ARG A 226 0.29 31.37 -2.78
C ARG A 226 0.82 32.78 -3.04
N ARG A 227 2.12 33.01 -2.83
CA ARG A 227 2.77 34.30 -3.10
C ARG A 227 2.94 34.59 -4.59
N ARG A 228 3.15 33.57 -5.42
CA ARG A 228 3.38 33.71 -6.89
C ARG A 228 2.07 33.84 -7.69
N GLY A 229 0.94 33.42 -7.14
CA GLY A 229 -0.39 33.78 -7.64
C GLY A 229 -1.00 32.85 -8.69
N SER A 230 -0.29 31.83 -9.19
CA SER A 230 -0.90 30.80 -10.05
C SER A 230 -0.70 29.38 -9.54
N ALA A 231 -1.72 28.53 -9.73
CA ALA A 231 -1.59 27.10 -9.47
C ALA A 231 -0.59 26.43 -10.42
N ALA A 232 -0.41 26.97 -11.64
CA ALA A 232 0.56 26.48 -12.62
C ALA A 232 2.01 26.59 -12.11
N ASP A 233 2.32 27.62 -11.32
CA ASP A 233 3.65 27.78 -10.72
C ASP A 233 4.00 26.60 -9.82
N LEU A 234 3.03 26.15 -9.03
CA LEU A 234 3.21 25.02 -8.13
C LEU A 234 3.53 23.75 -8.91
N VAL A 235 2.80 23.48 -10.00
CA VAL A 235 2.95 22.28 -10.84
C VAL A 235 4.30 22.25 -11.53
N LEU A 236 4.70 23.38 -12.13
CA LEU A 236 5.88 23.46 -12.99
C LEU A 236 7.19 23.48 -12.21
N ASP A 237 7.16 24.05 -11.00
CA ASP A 237 8.33 24.17 -10.15
C ASP A 237 8.47 22.97 -9.18
N TRP A 238 7.49 22.05 -9.16
CA TRP A 238 7.52 20.91 -8.24
C TRP A 238 8.58 19.87 -8.65
N PRO A 239 9.37 19.36 -7.69
CA PRO A 239 10.48 18.44 -7.98
C PRO A 239 10.03 16.97 -8.15
N CYS A 240 8.75 16.70 -8.35
CA CYS A 240 8.21 15.35 -8.57
C CYS A 240 6.98 15.38 -9.50
N CYS A 241 6.38 14.22 -9.73
CA CYS A 241 5.10 14.12 -10.43
C CYS A 241 3.99 14.97 -9.77
N PRO A 242 3.34 15.91 -10.50
CA PRO A 242 2.32 16.78 -9.93
C PRO A 242 1.06 16.02 -9.49
N LEU A 243 0.68 14.95 -10.19
CA LEU A 243 -0.46 14.10 -9.81
C LEU A 243 -0.21 13.41 -8.46
N CYS A 244 0.97 12.79 -8.28
CA CYS A 244 1.38 12.22 -6.99
C CYS A 244 1.40 13.29 -5.89
N ALA A 245 1.96 14.47 -6.18
CA ALA A 245 2.04 15.57 -5.23
C ALA A 245 0.65 16.05 -4.80
N ALA A 246 -0.30 16.19 -5.72
CA ALA A 246 -1.67 16.60 -5.41
C ALA A 246 -2.36 15.59 -4.47
N ALA A 247 -2.21 14.30 -4.76
CA ALA A 247 -2.72 13.22 -3.90
C ALA A 247 -2.08 13.24 -2.50
N ASP A 248 -0.76 13.34 -2.42
CA ASP A 248 -0.03 13.34 -1.14
C ASP A 248 -0.35 14.59 -0.29
N ARG A 249 -0.51 15.76 -0.92
CA ARG A 249 -0.90 17.00 -0.22
C ARG A 249 -2.28 16.90 0.41
N VAL A 250 -3.25 16.33 -0.32
CA VAL A 250 -4.59 16.08 0.22
C VAL A 250 -4.56 15.04 1.32
N GLU A 251 -3.77 13.97 1.16
CA GLU A 251 -3.56 12.96 2.21
C GLU A 251 -3.05 13.61 3.49
N TRP A 252 -1.96 14.37 3.39
CA TRP A 252 -1.34 15.03 4.54
C TRP A 252 -2.28 16.02 5.22
N ARG A 253 -2.91 16.93 4.45
CA ARG A 253 -3.82 17.94 5.01
C ARG A 253 -5.00 17.31 5.75
N TYR A 254 -5.57 16.25 5.19
CA TYR A 254 -6.72 15.59 5.80
C TYR A 254 -6.33 14.86 7.08
N LEU A 255 -5.20 14.13 7.10
CA LEU A 255 -4.71 13.47 8.30
C LEU A 255 -4.31 14.49 9.39
N HIS A 256 -3.64 15.58 9.00
CA HIS A 256 -3.30 16.67 9.91
C HIS A 256 -4.54 17.31 10.52
N TRP A 257 -5.55 17.61 9.68
CA TRP A 257 -6.82 18.17 10.14
C TRP A 257 -7.52 17.23 11.11
N LEU A 258 -7.67 15.94 10.78
CA LEU A 258 -8.27 14.94 11.67
C LEU A 258 -7.53 14.82 13.01
N ALA A 259 -6.20 14.75 12.98
CA ALA A 259 -5.39 14.67 14.20
C ALA A 259 -5.51 15.94 15.06
N GLY A 260 -5.74 17.10 14.43
CA GLY A 260 -5.85 18.40 15.07
C GLY A 260 -7.27 18.79 15.55
N LEU A 261 -8.26 17.90 15.43
CA LEU A 261 -9.62 18.17 15.94
C LEU A 261 -9.65 18.18 17.46
N SER A 262 -10.46 19.07 18.05
CA SER A 262 -10.84 18.99 19.47
C SER A 262 -11.74 17.79 19.72
N ARG A 263 -12.01 17.48 20.99
CA ARG A 263 -12.88 16.37 21.37
C ARG A 263 -14.33 16.57 20.88
N ASP A 264 -14.84 17.79 20.97
CA ASP A 264 -16.19 18.14 20.54
C ASP A 264 -16.30 18.10 19.01
N GLU A 265 -15.34 18.69 18.28
CA GLU A 265 -15.30 18.62 16.81
C GLU A 265 -15.17 17.17 16.31
N SER A 266 -14.38 16.34 17.01
CA SER A 266 -14.23 14.92 16.69
C SER A 266 -15.54 14.15 16.90
N ALA A 267 -16.34 14.53 17.90
CA ALA A 267 -17.64 13.92 18.18
C ALA A 267 -18.67 14.25 17.10
N GLU A 268 -18.65 15.48 16.57
CA GLU A 268 -19.52 15.93 15.47
C GLU A 268 -19.15 15.26 14.14
N LEU A 269 -17.85 15.04 13.89
CA LEU A 269 -17.35 14.44 12.65
C LEU A 269 -17.55 12.93 12.53
N ARG A 270 -18.04 12.27 13.59
CA ARG A 270 -18.25 10.82 13.61
C ARG A 270 -19.04 10.37 12.38
N ALA A 271 -20.09 11.06 11.94
CA ALA A 271 -20.88 10.59 10.80
C ALA A 271 -20.14 10.55 9.45
N GLU A 272 -18.99 11.22 9.32
CA GLU A 272 -18.31 11.39 8.03
C GLU A 272 -16.93 10.73 7.98
N ALA A 273 -16.21 10.55 9.07
CA ALA A 273 -14.80 10.10 9.02
C ALA A 273 -14.61 8.59 8.73
N MET A 274 -14.87 8.15 7.49
CA MET A 274 -14.64 6.77 7.05
C MET A 274 -13.24 6.58 6.43
N LEU A 275 -12.38 5.82 7.11
CA LEU A 275 -11.02 5.51 6.67
C LEU A 275 -10.84 4.00 6.39
N CYS A 276 -10.11 3.67 5.32
CA CYS A 276 -9.66 2.30 5.09
C CYS A 276 -8.53 1.93 6.06
N PRO A 277 -8.21 0.63 6.24
CA PRO A 277 -7.13 0.16 7.12
C PRO A 277 -5.81 0.91 6.92
N ARG A 278 -5.40 1.14 5.67
CA ARG A 278 -4.19 1.90 5.34
C ARG A 278 -4.22 3.33 5.90
N HIS A 279 -5.28 4.09 5.61
CA HIS A 279 -5.38 5.49 6.04
C HIS A 279 -5.64 5.64 7.54
N LEU A 280 -6.30 4.66 8.17
CA LEU A 280 -6.40 4.60 9.63
C LEU A 280 -5.03 4.32 10.27
N GLY A 281 -4.23 3.42 9.68
CA GLY A 281 -2.83 3.21 10.05
C GLY A 281 -1.95 4.45 9.86
N ASP A 282 -2.23 5.22 8.82
CA ASP A 282 -1.54 6.48 8.57
C ASP A 282 -1.91 7.57 9.57
N LEU A 283 -3.18 7.64 9.99
CA LEU A 283 -3.66 8.55 11.03
C LEU A 283 -3.05 8.21 12.40
N THR A 284 -3.05 6.94 12.78
CA THR A 284 -2.52 6.48 14.09
C THR A 284 -1.02 6.61 14.23
N SER A 285 -0.31 6.72 13.12
CA SER A 285 1.13 6.97 13.08
C SER A 285 1.48 8.45 12.85
N PHE A 286 0.47 9.31 12.72
CA PHE A 286 0.66 10.73 12.44
C PHE A 286 1.21 11.47 13.67
N ARG A 287 2.31 12.20 13.49
CA ARG A 287 2.78 13.17 14.48
C ARG A 287 2.28 14.55 14.12
N HIS A 288 1.49 15.13 15.01
CA HIS A 288 1.02 16.49 14.84
C HIS A 288 2.20 17.47 14.97
N VAL A 289 2.28 18.44 14.07
CA VAL A 289 3.30 19.50 14.07
C VAL A 289 2.62 20.78 14.56
N GLY A 290 2.89 21.19 15.80
CA GLY A 290 2.26 22.36 16.43
C GLY A 290 2.15 22.22 17.95
N ASP A 291 1.60 23.23 18.62
CA ASP A 291 1.37 23.19 20.06
C ASP A 291 0.30 22.14 20.41
N LEU A 292 0.64 21.26 21.34
CA LEU A 292 -0.19 20.17 21.83
C LEU A 292 -0.66 20.39 23.27
N SER A 293 -0.37 21.55 23.87
CA SER A 293 -0.74 21.86 25.27
C SER A 293 -2.21 21.61 25.58
N ASP A 294 -3.08 21.82 24.60
CA ASP A 294 -4.54 21.74 24.74
C ASP A 294 -5.12 20.39 24.26
N ARG A 295 -4.27 19.37 24.04
CA ARG A 295 -4.69 18.09 23.44
C ARG A 295 -4.64 16.94 24.47
N GLU A 296 -5.79 16.30 24.65
CA GLU A 296 -5.91 15.11 25.50
C GLU A 296 -5.28 13.90 24.81
N LEU A 297 -4.38 13.22 25.52
CA LEU A 297 -3.94 11.87 25.22
C LEU A 297 -4.83 10.89 25.98
N THR A 298 -5.17 9.76 25.35
CA THR A 298 -5.74 8.62 26.07
C THR A 298 -4.69 7.99 26.98
N ASP A 299 -5.12 7.18 27.95
CA ASP A 299 -4.22 6.45 28.85
C ASP A 299 -3.21 5.58 28.07
N ASP A 300 -3.58 5.13 26.87
CA ASP A 300 -2.74 4.35 25.97
C ASP A 300 -1.90 5.17 24.97
N GLY A 301 -1.85 6.50 25.14
CA GLY A 301 -1.02 7.39 24.34
C GLY A 301 -1.52 7.72 22.94
N LEU A 302 -2.81 7.49 22.64
CA LEU A 302 -3.45 7.99 21.41
C LEU A 302 -3.92 9.43 21.61
N LEU A 303 -3.88 10.25 20.55
CA LEU A 303 -4.60 11.53 20.57
C LEU A 303 -6.11 11.26 20.68
N GLY A 304 -6.82 12.02 21.51
CA GLY A 304 -8.27 11.84 21.69
C GLY A 304 -9.07 11.91 20.38
N SER A 305 -8.67 12.78 19.45
CA SER A 305 -9.26 12.86 18.10
C SER A 305 -9.06 11.59 17.27
N VAL A 306 -7.87 11.00 17.35
CA VAL A 306 -7.54 9.74 16.66
C VAL A 306 -8.32 8.57 17.26
N ALA A 307 -8.40 8.49 18.60
CA ALA A 307 -9.21 7.49 19.29
C ALA A 307 -10.69 7.60 18.89
N ALA A 308 -11.25 8.82 18.80
CA ALA A 308 -12.63 9.04 18.38
C ALA A 308 -12.91 8.56 16.93
N VAL A 309 -11.96 8.74 16.01
CA VAL A 309 -12.07 8.20 14.63
C VAL A 309 -12.02 6.67 14.64
N ILE A 310 -11.12 6.07 15.43
CA ILE A 310 -11.05 4.61 15.58
C ILE A 310 -12.37 4.06 16.12
N ASP A 311 -12.89 4.63 17.21
CA ASP A 311 -14.15 4.21 17.82
C ASP A 311 -15.33 4.33 16.86
N HIS A 312 -15.36 5.40 16.06
CA HIS A 312 -16.38 5.55 15.04
C HIS A 312 -16.32 4.43 13.99
N VAL A 313 -15.13 4.20 13.40
CA VAL A 313 -14.94 3.15 12.39
C VAL A 313 -15.23 1.76 12.99
N ALA A 314 -14.78 1.50 14.22
CA ALA A 314 -15.06 0.27 14.96
C ALA A 314 -16.57 0.10 15.19
N GLY A 315 -17.28 1.17 15.56
CA GLY A 315 -18.72 1.18 15.75
C GLY A 315 -19.50 0.81 14.47
N LEU A 316 -19.08 1.34 13.31
CA LEU A 316 -19.67 0.96 12.02
C LEU A 316 -19.49 -0.53 11.72
N TRP A 317 -18.28 -1.06 11.92
CA TRP A 317 -18.00 -2.48 11.72
C TRP A 317 -18.77 -3.36 12.69
N ARG A 318 -18.87 -2.98 13.97
CA ARG A 318 -19.66 -3.70 14.98
C ARG A 318 -21.13 -3.74 14.62
N ALA A 319 -21.72 -2.63 14.18
CA ALA A 319 -23.11 -2.59 13.76
C ALA A 319 -23.37 -3.55 12.58
N ASP A 320 -22.46 -3.61 11.62
CA ASP A 320 -22.57 -4.51 10.46
C ASP A 320 -22.35 -5.99 10.84
N LEU A 321 -21.37 -6.29 11.70
CA LEU A 321 -21.15 -7.62 12.27
C LEU A 321 -22.35 -8.10 13.09
N HIS A 322 -22.91 -7.23 13.92
CA HIS A 322 -24.11 -7.53 14.69
C HIS A 322 -25.31 -7.83 13.78
N ALA A 323 -25.53 -7.02 12.76
CA ALA A 323 -26.57 -7.26 11.76
C ALA A 323 -26.34 -8.57 10.99
N PHE A 324 -25.09 -8.92 10.72
CA PHE A 324 -24.72 -10.21 10.11
C PHE A 324 -25.05 -11.39 11.03
N LEU A 325 -24.69 -11.33 12.32
CA LEU A 325 -25.01 -12.35 13.31
C LEU A 325 -26.52 -12.56 13.45
N GLN A 326 -27.31 -11.47 13.49
CA GLN A 326 -28.77 -11.54 13.48
C GLN A 326 -29.32 -12.24 12.23
N ARG A 327 -28.74 -11.99 11.05
CA ARG A 327 -29.13 -12.69 9.82
C ARG A 327 -28.80 -14.18 9.86
N LEU A 328 -27.66 -14.55 10.46
CA LEU A 328 -27.31 -15.97 10.68
C LEU A 328 -28.32 -16.65 11.62
N ASP A 329 -28.73 -15.98 12.71
CA ASP A 329 -29.74 -16.50 13.64
C ASP A 329 -31.13 -16.64 13.01
N ALA A 330 -31.51 -15.69 12.16
CA ALA A 330 -32.79 -15.70 11.47
C ALA A 330 -32.92 -16.78 10.39
N SER A 331 -31.82 -17.40 9.97
CA SER A 331 -31.80 -18.36 8.87
C SER A 331 -31.08 -19.67 9.22
N PRO A 332 -31.60 -20.48 10.17
CA PRO A 332 -30.97 -21.75 10.58
C PRO A 332 -30.84 -22.77 9.45
N TRP A 333 -31.65 -22.64 8.40
CA TRP A 333 -31.83 -23.63 7.33
C TRP A 333 -31.27 -23.21 5.97
N ALA A 334 -30.91 -21.93 5.78
CA ALA A 334 -30.21 -21.51 4.57
C ALA A 334 -28.71 -21.59 4.85
N GLY A 335 -27.97 -22.38 4.08
CA GLY A 335 -26.52 -22.32 4.11
C GLY A 335 -26.02 -20.88 3.87
N ILE A 336 -24.84 -20.54 4.40
CA ILE A 336 -24.21 -19.21 4.28
C ILE A 336 -24.22 -18.64 2.85
N VAL A 337 -24.31 -19.50 1.84
CA VAL A 337 -24.37 -19.15 0.41
C VAL A 337 -25.38 -18.01 0.10
N HIS A 338 -26.39 -17.78 0.95
CA HIS A 338 -27.35 -16.69 0.79
C HIS A 338 -27.24 -15.53 1.78
N VAL A 339 -26.41 -15.62 2.82
CA VAL A 339 -26.24 -14.53 3.80
C VAL A 339 -25.14 -13.59 3.32
N GLN A 340 -25.50 -12.33 3.07
CA GLN A 340 -24.54 -11.32 2.66
C GLN A 340 -23.50 -11.08 3.77
N PRO A 341 -22.19 -11.18 3.47
CA PRO A 341 -21.14 -10.93 4.44
C PRO A 341 -21.14 -9.47 4.90
N PRO A 342 -20.50 -9.15 6.03
CA PRO A 342 -20.26 -7.77 6.43
C PRO A 342 -19.53 -7.00 5.31
N ARG A 343 -20.05 -5.83 4.96
CA ARG A 343 -19.50 -4.93 3.93
C ARG A 343 -18.54 -3.90 4.52
N GLY A 344 -18.75 -3.53 5.77
CA GLY A 344 -17.97 -2.53 6.51
C GLY A 344 -17.90 -1.18 5.79
N VAL A 345 -16.69 -0.59 5.78
CA VAL A 345 -16.45 0.72 5.16
C VAL A 345 -16.47 0.62 3.64
N GLU A 346 -17.62 0.90 3.02
CA GLU A 346 -17.83 0.79 1.57
C GLU A 346 -16.96 1.77 0.76
N SER A 347 -16.55 2.90 1.34
CA SER A 347 -15.62 3.82 0.67
C SER A 347 -14.79 4.65 1.65
N CYS A 348 -13.47 4.59 1.52
CA CYS A 348 -12.60 5.50 2.27
C CYS A 348 -12.68 6.91 1.69
N GLN A 349 -13.08 7.87 2.53
CA GLN A 349 -13.18 9.28 2.13
C GLN A 349 -11.84 9.84 1.69
N LEU A 350 -10.76 9.48 2.38
CA LEU A 350 -9.42 9.94 2.01
C LEU A 350 -8.97 9.38 0.66
N CYS A 351 -9.25 8.11 0.36
CA CYS A 351 -9.03 7.55 -0.98
C CYS A 351 -9.81 8.32 -2.07
N ALA A 352 -11.07 8.67 -1.80
CA ALA A 352 -11.89 9.44 -2.73
C ALA A 352 -11.33 10.86 -2.94
N ARG A 353 -10.91 11.53 -1.87
CA ARG A 353 -10.31 12.87 -1.93
C ARG A 353 -8.98 12.89 -2.66
N LYS A 354 -8.12 11.88 -2.49
CA LYS A 354 -6.87 11.71 -3.26
C LYS A 354 -7.16 11.59 -4.76
N ARG A 355 -8.07 10.68 -5.17
CA ARG A 355 -8.47 10.54 -6.58
C ARG A 355 -9.04 11.82 -7.16
N ALA A 356 -9.88 12.53 -6.40
CA ALA A 356 -10.43 13.82 -6.83
C ALA A 356 -9.34 14.90 -6.99
N ALA A 357 -8.28 14.85 -6.19
CA ALA A 357 -7.13 15.75 -6.31
C ALA A 357 -6.33 15.46 -7.58
N GLU A 358 -6.02 14.20 -7.85
CA GLU A 358 -5.35 13.77 -9.09
C GLU A 358 -6.15 14.19 -10.34
N GLN A 359 -7.48 14.03 -10.34
CA GLN A 359 -8.33 14.45 -11.45
C GLN A 359 -8.34 15.96 -11.66
N ARG A 360 -8.36 16.76 -10.59
CA ARG A 360 -8.24 18.23 -10.70
C ARG A 360 -6.89 18.63 -11.26
N GLU A 361 -5.83 17.96 -10.80
CA GLU A 361 -4.47 18.21 -11.23
C GLU A 361 -4.28 17.85 -12.70
N ALA A 362 -4.84 16.73 -13.18
CA ALA A 362 -4.83 16.35 -14.60
C ALA A 362 -5.45 17.42 -15.51
N ARG A 363 -6.59 18.01 -15.10
CA ARG A 363 -7.19 19.16 -15.82
C ARG A 363 -6.31 20.40 -15.83
N LEU A 364 -5.55 20.63 -14.75
CA LEU A 364 -4.58 21.72 -14.72
C LEU A 364 -3.40 21.46 -15.68
N LEU A 365 -2.96 20.20 -15.82
CA LEU A 365 -1.94 19.84 -16.82
C LEU A 365 -2.41 20.13 -18.25
N GLU A 366 -3.68 19.88 -18.56
CA GLU A 366 -4.31 20.23 -19.84
C GLU A 366 -4.28 21.74 -20.08
N ALA A 367 -4.71 22.53 -19.09
CA ALA A 367 -4.70 24.00 -19.19
C ALA A 367 -3.29 24.56 -19.39
N ILE A 368 -2.30 24.06 -18.64
CA ILE A 368 -0.89 24.44 -18.79
C ILE A 368 -0.36 24.09 -20.18
N ALA A 369 -0.70 22.91 -20.71
CA ALA A 369 -0.24 22.47 -22.02
C ALA A 369 -0.90 23.22 -23.19
N ALA A 370 -2.05 23.86 -22.96
CA ALA A 370 -2.78 24.64 -23.96
C ALA A 370 -2.29 26.09 -24.07
N ASP A 371 -1.59 26.60 -23.06
CA ASP A 371 -1.12 28.00 -23.00
C ASP A 371 0.40 28.07 -23.29
N PRO A 372 0.80 28.63 -24.47
CA PRO A 372 2.21 28.76 -24.86
C PRO A 372 3.08 29.54 -23.88
N ALA A 373 2.49 30.37 -23.01
CA ALA A 373 3.24 31.10 -21.98
C ALA A 373 4.01 30.15 -21.03
N TYR A 374 3.58 28.88 -20.91
CA TYR A 374 4.22 27.90 -20.05
C TYR A 374 5.25 27.00 -20.75
N ASP A 375 5.41 27.04 -22.08
CA ASP A 375 6.25 26.09 -22.83
C ASP A 375 7.70 26.03 -22.31
N ALA A 376 8.32 27.20 -22.12
CA ALA A 376 9.70 27.30 -21.64
C ALA A 376 9.86 26.75 -20.21
N ARG A 377 8.83 26.86 -19.37
CA ARG A 377 8.86 26.32 -18.00
C ARG A 377 8.55 24.84 -17.97
N LEU A 378 7.57 24.41 -18.75
CA LEU A 378 7.22 23.00 -18.93
C LEU A 378 8.41 22.17 -19.36
N SER A 379 9.22 22.66 -20.31
CA SER A 379 10.44 21.95 -20.74
C SER A 379 11.48 21.73 -19.63
N ARG A 380 11.44 22.54 -18.57
CA ARG A 380 12.34 22.43 -17.40
C ARG A 380 11.71 21.72 -16.21
N ALA A 381 10.39 21.56 -16.20
CA ALA A 381 9.66 20.88 -15.13
C ALA A 381 10.12 19.42 -14.97
N HIS A 382 9.84 18.85 -13.79
CA HIS A 382 10.09 17.44 -13.51
C HIS A 382 9.27 16.54 -14.46
N GLY A 383 7.99 16.87 -14.65
CA GLY A 383 7.07 16.08 -15.47
C GLY A 383 6.18 15.16 -14.66
N VAL A 384 5.35 14.36 -15.34
CA VAL A 384 4.57 13.28 -14.74
C VAL A 384 5.46 12.04 -14.59
N CYS A 385 5.23 11.18 -13.58
CA CYS A 385 5.98 9.92 -13.45
C CYS A 385 5.53 8.88 -14.47
N LEU A 386 6.36 7.86 -14.73
CA LEU A 386 6.04 6.76 -15.64
C LEU A 386 4.73 6.08 -15.23
N ARG A 387 4.54 5.75 -13.94
CA ARG A 387 3.29 5.13 -13.44
C ARG A 387 2.05 5.90 -13.88
N HIS A 388 2.01 7.21 -13.66
CA HIS A 388 0.89 8.04 -14.08
C HIS A 388 0.82 8.20 -15.61
N GLY A 389 1.94 8.27 -16.31
CA GLY A 389 1.94 8.32 -17.77
C GLY A 389 1.45 7.04 -18.45
N LEU A 390 1.47 5.91 -17.73
CA LEU A 390 0.90 4.64 -18.20
C LEU A 390 -0.58 4.49 -17.87
N THR A 391 -1.09 5.17 -16.84
CA THR A 391 -2.47 4.99 -16.33
C THR A 391 -3.38 6.19 -16.54
N THR A 392 -2.84 7.34 -16.92
CA THR A 392 -3.57 8.60 -17.09
C THR A 392 -3.38 9.11 -18.51
N GLU A 393 -4.46 9.59 -19.12
CA GLU A 393 -4.36 10.28 -20.39
C GLU A 393 -3.66 11.63 -20.20
N LEU A 394 -2.47 11.77 -20.79
CA LEU A 394 -1.66 12.98 -20.69
C LEU A 394 -1.73 13.81 -21.97
N PRO A 395 -1.77 15.16 -21.86
CA PRO A 395 -1.62 16.05 -23.00
C PRO A 395 -0.31 15.78 -23.76
N PRO A 396 -0.26 16.02 -25.09
CA PRO A 396 0.92 15.71 -25.89
C PRO A 396 2.24 16.32 -25.39
N ALA A 397 2.20 17.54 -24.85
CA ALA A 397 3.38 18.21 -24.30
C ALA A 397 3.96 17.46 -23.09
N TRP A 398 3.10 17.06 -22.14
CA TRP A 398 3.50 16.26 -20.97
C TRP A 398 3.97 14.87 -21.36
N ARG A 399 3.33 14.22 -22.34
CA ARG A 399 3.77 12.91 -22.85
C ARG A 399 5.14 12.98 -23.51
N ARG A 400 5.43 14.03 -24.29
CA ARG A 400 6.75 14.29 -24.88
C ARG A 400 7.81 14.48 -23.79
N LEU A 401 7.51 15.29 -22.78
CA LEU A 401 8.42 15.52 -21.64
C LEU A 401 8.71 14.22 -20.90
N LEU A 402 7.68 13.46 -20.52
CA LEU A 402 7.83 12.16 -19.86
C LEU A 402 8.71 11.20 -20.67
N ARG A 403 8.46 11.08 -21.98
CA ARG A 403 9.28 10.23 -22.87
C ARG A 403 10.74 10.66 -22.89
N ALA A 404 11.02 11.98 -22.93
CA ALA A 404 12.38 12.49 -22.88
C ALA A 404 13.06 12.20 -21.53
N ARG A 405 12.35 12.41 -20.41
CA ARG A 405 12.86 12.17 -19.06
C ARG A 405 13.15 10.69 -18.80
N VAL A 406 12.22 9.80 -19.14
CA VAL A 406 12.39 8.34 -18.98
C VAL A 406 13.49 7.82 -19.91
N GLY A 407 13.57 8.32 -21.15
CA GLY A 407 14.64 7.97 -22.08
C GLY A 407 16.02 8.38 -21.59
N LEU A 408 16.16 9.59 -21.03
CA LEU A 408 17.41 10.05 -20.42
C LEU A 408 17.76 9.20 -19.19
N LEU A 409 16.81 8.96 -18.30
CA LEU A 409 17.03 8.09 -17.14
C LEU A 409 17.46 6.68 -17.56
N SER A 410 16.84 6.11 -18.59
CA SER A 410 17.23 4.81 -19.14
C SER A 410 18.68 4.81 -19.58
N PHE A 411 19.10 5.82 -20.36
CA PHE A 411 20.48 5.95 -20.80
C PHE A 411 21.46 6.05 -19.63
N GLU A 412 21.16 6.87 -18.63
CA GLU A 412 22.02 7.05 -17.46
C GLU A 412 22.14 5.76 -16.63
N LEU A 413 21.05 5.01 -16.47
CA LEU A 413 21.05 3.74 -15.75
C LEU A 413 21.81 2.65 -16.53
N ASP A 414 21.63 2.59 -17.85
CA ASP A 414 22.37 1.67 -18.73
C ASP A 414 23.88 1.98 -18.67
N GLU A 415 24.26 3.26 -18.71
CA GLU A 415 25.66 3.68 -18.62
C GLU A 415 26.24 3.37 -17.24
N ALA A 416 25.47 3.57 -16.17
CA ALA A 416 25.87 3.21 -14.81
C ALA A 416 26.01 1.69 -14.61
N GLU A 417 25.21 0.89 -15.32
CA GLU A 417 25.35 -0.58 -15.35
C GLU A 417 26.62 -0.99 -16.10
N ARG A 418 26.86 -0.43 -17.30
CA ARG A 418 28.06 -0.69 -18.10
C ARG A 418 29.35 -0.33 -17.34
N LYS A 419 29.41 0.86 -16.73
CA LYS A 419 30.57 1.33 -15.95
C LYS A 419 30.77 0.61 -14.62
N ALA A 420 29.77 -0.13 -14.13
CA ALA A 420 29.94 -1.00 -12.98
C ALA A 420 30.71 -2.29 -13.34
N GLY A 421 30.80 -2.63 -14.62
CA GLY A 421 31.56 -3.77 -15.12
C GLY A 421 33.08 -3.60 -14.96
N TRP A 422 33.77 -4.72 -14.77
CA TRP A 422 35.23 -4.76 -14.59
C TRP A 422 36.02 -4.16 -15.77
N ASP A 423 35.47 -4.28 -16.98
CA ASP A 423 36.10 -3.83 -18.22
C ASP A 423 36.11 -2.30 -18.36
N ALA A 424 35.24 -1.59 -17.64
CA ALA A 424 35.13 -0.14 -17.63
C ALA A 424 35.77 0.52 -16.39
N ARG A 425 36.58 -0.23 -15.61
CA ARG A 425 37.13 0.27 -14.32
C ARG A 425 38.10 1.45 -14.45
N TRP A 426 38.65 1.68 -15.64
CA TRP A 426 39.56 2.78 -15.95
C TRP A 426 38.82 4.06 -16.38
N GLU A 427 37.51 3.96 -16.65
CA GLU A 427 36.71 5.11 -17.04
C GLU A 427 36.31 5.96 -15.84
N VAL A 428 36.17 7.27 -16.06
CA VAL A 428 35.69 8.20 -15.04
C VAL A 428 34.21 7.92 -14.74
N ARG A 429 33.91 7.72 -13.47
CA ARG A 429 32.54 7.58 -12.95
C ARG A 429 31.93 8.96 -12.73
N GLY A 430 30.81 9.24 -13.39
CA GLY A 430 30.10 10.52 -13.29
C GLY A 430 28.79 10.43 -12.49
N SER A 431 27.92 11.42 -12.71
CA SER A 431 26.60 11.54 -12.06
C SER A 431 25.62 10.44 -12.46
N GLU A 432 25.87 9.71 -13.54
CA GLU A 432 25.10 8.53 -13.92
C GLU A 432 25.08 7.48 -12.80
N MET A 433 26.16 7.39 -12.01
CA MET A 433 26.25 6.38 -10.95
C MET A 433 25.24 6.56 -9.83
N ALA A 434 24.69 7.76 -9.69
CA ALA A 434 23.65 8.10 -8.72
C ALA A 434 22.25 8.19 -9.34
N ALA A 435 22.08 7.93 -10.65
CA ALA A 435 20.79 8.00 -11.34
C ALA A 435 19.70 7.12 -10.70
N TRP A 436 20.10 6.00 -10.09
CA TRP A 436 19.18 5.12 -9.37
C TRP A 436 18.49 5.78 -8.17
N ARG A 437 19.07 6.85 -7.58
CA ARG A 437 18.46 7.59 -6.46
C ARG A 437 17.28 8.44 -6.92
N ARG A 438 17.34 9.00 -8.14
CA ARG A 438 16.26 9.79 -8.74
C ARG A 438 15.22 8.94 -9.46
N ALA A 439 15.57 7.73 -9.88
CA ALA A 439 14.67 6.82 -10.58
C ALA A 439 13.31 6.63 -9.87
N PRO A 440 13.21 6.41 -8.54
CA PRO A 440 11.92 6.26 -7.87
C PRO A 440 10.96 7.42 -8.13
N THR A 441 11.44 8.68 -8.08
CA THR A 441 10.59 9.86 -8.28
C THR A 441 10.01 9.96 -9.69
N LEU A 442 10.77 9.53 -10.70
CA LEU A 442 10.35 9.57 -12.09
C LEU A 442 9.59 8.31 -12.51
N LEU A 443 9.91 7.14 -11.97
CA LEU A 443 9.24 5.89 -12.33
C LEU A 443 7.90 5.73 -11.59
N ASP A 444 7.88 6.02 -10.29
CA ASP A 444 6.67 6.01 -9.46
C ASP A 444 6.78 7.05 -8.34
N GLY A 445 6.27 8.25 -8.62
CA GLY A 445 6.30 9.39 -7.68
C GLY A 445 5.67 9.12 -6.30
N ALA A 446 4.90 8.04 -6.11
CA ALA A 446 4.37 7.67 -4.80
C ALA A 446 5.43 7.02 -3.89
N VAL A 447 6.56 6.55 -4.41
CA VAL A 447 7.63 5.91 -3.63
C VAL A 447 8.22 6.90 -2.63
N LEU A 448 8.83 7.97 -3.13
CA LEU A 448 9.48 9.01 -2.33
C LEU A 448 8.59 10.24 -2.11
N GLY A 449 7.42 10.29 -2.75
CA GLY A 449 6.47 11.40 -2.62
C GLY A 449 7.02 12.71 -3.23
N PRO A 450 6.58 13.88 -2.74
CA PRO A 450 6.97 15.20 -3.25
C PRO A 450 8.42 15.63 -3.03
N ILE A 451 9.33 14.70 -2.77
CA ILE A 451 10.75 14.98 -2.54
C ILE A 451 11.54 14.54 -3.76
N ALA A 452 12.30 15.45 -4.38
CA ALA A 452 13.46 15.04 -5.14
C ALA A 452 14.52 14.54 -4.15
N PRO A 453 15.19 13.40 -4.43
CA PRO A 453 16.40 13.07 -3.68
C PRO A 453 17.32 14.28 -3.72
N ASP A 454 18.04 14.54 -2.62
CA ASP A 454 19.05 15.60 -2.60
C ASP A 454 19.86 15.50 -3.89
N SER A 455 19.82 16.58 -4.68
CA SER A 455 20.67 16.73 -5.87
C SER A 455 22.07 16.33 -5.48
N ASP A 456 22.72 15.49 -6.30
CA ASP A 456 23.98 14.83 -5.97
C ASP A 456 24.91 15.76 -5.18
N PRO A 457 25.51 15.32 -4.05
CA PRO A 457 26.66 16.04 -3.55
C PRO A 457 27.63 16.18 -4.73
N PRO A 458 28.23 17.37 -4.94
CA PRO A 458 29.11 17.59 -6.08
C PRO A 458 30.11 16.44 -6.15
N PRO A 459 30.46 15.94 -7.35
CA PRO A 459 31.35 14.80 -7.50
C PRO A 459 32.55 15.05 -6.60
N ARG A 460 32.79 14.15 -5.64
CA ARG A 460 34.02 14.21 -4.85
C ARG A 460 35.12 14.16 -5.89
N THR A 461 35.80 15.29 -6.09
CA THR A 461 37.03 15.35 -6.84
C THR A 461 38.00 14.49 -6.05
N SER A 462 38.05 13.20 -6.36
CA SER A 462 39.18 12.37 -5.98
C SER A 462 40.35 12.94 -6.78
N ALA A 463 41.02 13.93 -6.19
CA ALA A 463 42.38 14.23 -6.57
C ALA A 463 43.12 12.87 -6.57
N PRO A 464 43.85 12.54 -7.65
CA PRO A 464 44.67 11.35 -7.64
C PRO A 464 45.59 11.40 -6.41
N PRO A 465 45.87 10.27 -5.74
CA PRO A 465 46.82 10.25 -4.64
C PRO A 465 48.12 10.88 -5.13
N GLU A 466 48.63 11.87 -4.39
CA GLU A 466 49.96 12.41 -4.64
C GLU A 466 50.95 11.24 -4.69
N PRO A 467 51.83 11.18 -5.71
CA PRO A 467 52.84 10.14 -5.75
C PRO A 467 53.68 10.25 -4.46
N PRO A 468 54.05 9.13 -3.83
CA PRO A 468 54.88 9.16 -2.64
C PRO A 468 56.16 9.91 -2.94
N ASP A 469 56.47 10.92 -2.13
CA ASP A 469 57.71 11.67 -2.19
C ASP A 469 58.90 10.71 -2.31
N ALA A 470 59.61 10.82 -3.43
CA ALA A 470 60.85 10.10 -3.65
C ALA A 470 61.90 10.65 -2.67
N LEU A 471 62.32 9.80 -1.74
CA LEU A 471 63.57 9.91 -0.99
C LEU A 471 64.70 9.23 -1.74
#